data_AF-A0A2E0YZ54-F1
#
_entry.id   AF-A0A2E0YZ54-F1
#
_cell.length_a   1.000
_cell.length_b   1.000
_cell.length_c   1.000
_cell.angle_alpha   90.00
_cell.angle_beta   90.00
_cell.angle_gamma   90.00
#
_symmetry.space_group_name_H-M   'P 1'
#
loop_
_entity.id
_entity.type
_entity.pdbx_description
1 polymer ?
#
loop_
_entity_poly.entity_id
_entity_poly.type
_entity_poly.pdbx_seq_one_letter_code
_entity_poly.pdbx_strand_id
1 'polypeptide(L)'
;MKKATHIFSAAALAATLWFPALAQAMLINGDFETGDLSGWTTFTTANGTLGNGGAVTLFDTTGGGASLAATFNVGQVSFASGVPAGGGIFQSVALAAGNYTLSADIAAFNAPPTNSSGGIFDLLFDNVVVDTVDFGIINGTERGLLASLVNVTAGVHEVRLRMQRPFLRDAGTPYQYLDNIVLRGDTPTVPAPATLALVALGLLCLRRRTAA
;
A
#
# COMPACT_ATOMS: atom_id res chain seq x y z
N MET A 1 -49.67 -1.18 -63.36
CA MET A 1 -48.68 -2.06 -62.72
C MET A 1 -47.68 -1.20 -61.96
N LYS A 2 -47.86 -1.03 -60.64
CA LYS A 2 -46.96 -0.26 -59.77
C LYS A 2 -46.06 -1.25 -59.02
N LYS A 3 -44.74 -1.21 -59.23
CA LYS A 3 -43.78 -2.01 -58.45
C LYS A 3 -43.43 -1.25 -57.17
N ALA A 4 -43.63 -1.89 -56.04
CA ALA A 4 -43.39 -1.35 -54.71
C ALA A 4 -41.89 -1.36 -54.38
N THR A 5 -41.38 -0.22 -53.92
CA THR A 5 -40.01 -0.04 -53.42
C THR A 5 -40.00 -0.34 -51.93
N HIS A 6 -39.27 -1.37 -51.51
CA HIS A 6 -39.02 -1.66 -50.10
C HIS A 6 -37.72 -0.98 -49.65
N ILE A 7 -37.85 0.05 -48.83
CA ILE A 7 -36.74 0.72 -48.13
C ILE A 7 -36.50 -0.06 -46.83
N PHE A 8 -35.38 -0.77 -46.73
CA PHE A 8 -34.92 -1.35 -45.46
C PHE A 8 -34.01 -0.34 -44.74
N SER A 9 -34.55 0.34 -43.73
CA SER A 9 -33.78 1.12 -42.77
C SER A 9 -33.13 0.18 -41.75
N ALA A 10 -31.80 0.10 -41.73
CA ALA A 10 -31.05 -0.56 -40.67
C ALA A 10 -30.58 0.51 -39.66
N ALA A 11 -31.27 0.61 -38.53
CA ALA A 11 -30.82 1.41 -37.39
C ALA A 11 -29.79 0.59 -36.59
N ALA A 12 -28.52 0.98 -36.60
CA ALA A 12 -27.49 0.40 -35.76
C ALA A 12 -27.54 1.04 -34.37
N LEU A 13 -27.97 0.27 -33.37
CA LEU A 13 -27.97 0.66 -31.96
C LEU A 13 -26.54 0.52 -31.41
N ALA A 14 -25.83 1.64 -31.23
CA ALA A 14 -24.53 1.65 -30.59
C ALA A 14 -24.70 1.64 -29.06
N ALA A 15 -24.56 0.47 -28.43
CA ALA A 15 -24.46 0.37 -26.98
C ALA A 15 -23.03 0.73 -26.55
N THR A 16 -22.84 1.92 -25.98
CA THR A 16 -21.58 2.31 -25.34
C THR A 16 -21.44 1.56 -24.01
N LEU A 17 -20.61 0.51 -24.00
CA LEU A 17 -20.20 -0.17 -22.78
C LEU A 17 -19.22 0.73 -22.01
N TRP A 18 -19.70 1.32 -20.93
CA TRP A 18 -18.87 2.03 -19.97
C TRP A 18 -18.14 0.99 -19.12
N PHE A 19 -16.84 0.80 -19.35
CA PHE A 19 -16.01 0.03 -18.44
C PHE A 19 -15.53 0.97 -17.33
N PRO A 20 -15.88 0.76 -16.06
CA PRO A 20 -15.22 1.49 -14.98
C PRO A 20 -13.73 1.12 -15.01
N ALA A 21 -12.86 2.14 -15.06
CA ALA A 21 -11.45 1.92 -14.79
C ALA A 21 -11.34 1.37 -13.36
N LEU A 22 -10.75 0.17 -13.21
CA LEU A 22 -10.46 -0.36 -11.89
C LEU A 22 -9.51 0.62 -11.22
N ALA A 23 -9.98 1.31 -10.18
CA ALA A 23 -9.15 2.18 -9.37
C ALA A 23 -8.00 1.35 -8.81
N GLN A 24 -6.77 1.81 -9.05
CA GLN A 24 -5.60 1.24 -8.40
C GLN A 24 -5.83 1.33 -6.90
N ALA A 25 -5.71 0.20 -6.18
CA ALA A 25 -5.73 0.23 -4.73
C ALA A 25 -4.65 1.22 -4.28
N MET A 26 -5.04 2.22 -3.51
CA MET A 26 -4.14 3.29 -3.10
C MET A 26 -4.29 3.46 -1.61
N LEU A 27 -3.20 3.20 -0.89
CA LEU A 27 -3.08 3.67 0.48
C LEU A 27 -3.13 5.20 0.45
N ILE A 28 -3.91 5.79 1.36
CA ILE A 28 -3.95 7.25 1.50
C ILE A 28 -2.73 7.65 2.32
N ASN A 29 -1.97 8.64 1.81
CA ASN A 29 -0.86 9.28 2.52
C ASN A 29 0.19 8.27 3.01
N GLY A 30 0.61 7.35 2.13
CA GLY A 30 1.64 6.36 2.45
C GLY A 30 3.07 6.93 2.51
N ASP A 31 3.27 8.11 1.92
CA ASP A 31 4.50 8.90 1.88
C ASP A 31 4.53 10.01 2.93
N PHE A 32 3.45 10.19 3.70
CA PHE A 32 3.34 11.19 4.79
C PHE A 32 3.57 12.65 4.37
N GLU A 33 3.50 12.97 3.08
CA GLU A 33 3.77 14.32 2.56
C GLU A 33 2.67 15.34 2.92
N THR A 34 1.57 14.90 3.55
CA THR A 34 0.60 15.80 4.20
C THR A 34 1.14 16.43 5.49
N GLY A 35 2.27 15.95 6.02
CA GLY A 35 2.85 16.40 7.29
C GLY A 35 2.15 15.84 8.53
N ASP A 36 1.25 14.87 8.35
CA ASP A 36 0.53 14.19 9.43
C ASP A 36 0.21 12.73 9.06
N LEU A 37 -0.45 12.02 9.97
CA LEU A 37 -0.90 10.64 9.77
C LEU A 37 -2.31 10.55 9.16
N SER A 38 -2.76 11.55 8.39
CA SER A 38 -4.08 11.52 7.76
C SER A 38 -4.29 10.21 6.99
N GLY A 39 -5.42 9.53 7.24
CA GLY A 39 -5.72 8.22 6.64
C GLY A 39 -5.16 7.01 7.40
N TRP A 40 -4.24 7.18 8.33
CA TRP A 40 -3.69 6.11 9.16
C TRP A 40 -4.28 6.13 10.58
N THR A 41 -4.57 4.95 11.12
CA THR A 41 -4.98 4.78 12.51
C THR A 41 -3.80 4.24 13.32
N THR A 42 -3.47 4.87 14.44
CA THR A 42 -2.43 4.40 15.36
C THR A 42 -2.97 3.33 16.32
N PHE A 43 -2.11 2.43 16.77
CA PHE A 43 -2.45 1.41 17.78
C PHE A 43 -1.26 1.09 18.69
N THR A 44 -1.55 0.50 19.85
CA THR A 44 -0.55 -0.09 20.74
C THR A 44 -0.82 -1.57 20.99
N THR A 45 0.25 -2.31 21.25
CA THR A 45 0.17 -3.64 21.87
C THR A 45 -0.18 -3.52 23.35
N ALA A 46 -0.60 -4.62 24.00
CA ALA A 46 -1.10 -4.60 25.38
C ALA A 46 -0.14 -3.96 26.42
N ASN A 47 1.17 -4.14 26.27
CA ASN A 47 2.21 -3.52 27.12
C ASN A 47 3.01 -2.45 26.37
N GLY A 48 2.48 -1.93 25.26
CA GLY A 48 3.22 -1.08 24.35
C GLY A 48 2.87 0.40 24.46
N THR A 49 3.83 1.23 24.05
CA THR A 49 3.62 2.66 23.81
C THR A 49 4.17 3.03 22.44
N LEU A 50 3.58 4.06 21.84
CA LEU A 50 4.14 4.73 20.66
C LEU A 50 5.18 5.80 21.06
N GLY A 51 5.34 6.06 22.36
CA GLY A 51 6.16 7.14 22.90
C GLY A 51 5.55 8.51 22.60
N ASN A 52 6.31 9.37 21.94
CA ASN A 52 5.80 10.60 21.31
C ASN A 52 5.18 10.29 19.93
N GLY A 53 4.99 9.02 19.60
CA GLY A 53 4.67 8.55 18.27
C GLY A 53 3.35 9.07 17.73
N GLY A 54 3.32 9.20 16.40
CA GLY A 54 2.25 9.87 15.67
C GLY A 54 2.66 11.19 15.03
N ALA A 55 3.91 11.62 15.21
CA ALA A 55 4.48 12.76 14.50
C ALA A 55 4.97 12.35 13.10
N VAL A 56 5.03 13.31 12.19
CA VAL A 56 5.70 13.18 10.90
C VAL A 56 6.88 14.15 10.91
N THR A 57 8.08 13.67 10.61
CA THR A 57 9.31 14.47 10.66
C THR A 57 10.20 14.21 9.45
N LEU A 58 11.04 15.18 9.07
CA LEU A 58 12.01 14.99 8.00
C LEU A 58 13.08 13.99 8.43
N PHE A 59 13.17 12.86 7.71
CA PHE A 59 14.19 11.85 7.92
C PHE A 59 14.54 11.14 6.61
N ASP A 60 15.80 10.73 6.46
CA ASP A 60 16.26 9.98 5.29
C ASP A 60 16.16 8.48 5.55
N THR A 61 15.01 7.89 5.21
CA THR A 61 14.70 6.46 5.40
C THR A 61 15.40 5.55 4.39
N THR A 62 15.84 6.07 3.25
CA THR A 62 16.36 5.27 2.12
C THR A 62 17.86 5.43 1.88
N GLY A 63 18.48 6.49 2.40
CA GLY A 63 19.84 6.91 2.04
C GLY A 63 19.86 7.85 0.82
N GLY A 64 18.70 8.13 0.21
CA GLY A 64 18.54 8.97 -0.97
C GLY A 64 18.28 10.45 -0.68
N GLY A 65 17.99 10.80 0.57
CA GLY A 65 17.64 12.16 1.00
C GLY A 65 16.46 12.18 1.96
N ALA A 66 16.31 13.26 2.72
CA ALA A 66 15.24 13.39 3.71
C ALA A 66 13.88 13.70 3.06
N SER A 67 12.86 12.95 3.46
CA SER A 67 11.43 13.12 3.15
C SER A 67 10.62 13.12 4.46
N LEU A 68 9.33 13.45 4.38
CA LEU A 68 8.46 13.38 5.57
C LEU A 68 8.21 11.90 5.91
N ALA A 69 8.57 11.49 7.12
CA ALA A 69 8.42 10.11 7.57
C ALA A 69 7.64 10.05 8.89
N ALA A 70 6.75 9.07 9.01
CA ALA A 70 6.07 8.79 10.27
C ALA A 70 7.09 8.35 11.32
N THR A 71 7.10 9.03 12.46
CA THR A 71 8.13 8.88 13.49
C THR A 71 7.54 8.34 14.79
N PHE A 72 8.20 7.33 15.34
CA PHE A 72 7.83 6.65 16.58
C PHE A 72 9.07 6.47 17.47
N ASN A 73 8.84 6.18 18.73
CA ASN A 73 9.85 5.75 19.68
C ASN A 73 9.20 4.73 20.62
N VAL A 74 8.94 3.55 20.06
CA VAL A 74 8.15 2.50 20.68
C VAL A 74 8.90 1.81 21.83
N GLY A 75 8.14 1.11 22.65
CA GLY A 75 8.70 0.24 23.68
C GLY A 75 7.64 -0.23 24.65
N GLN A 76 8.10 -0.78 25.76
CA GLN A 76 7.24 -1.22 26.84
C GLN A 76 6.84 -0.06 27.75
N VAL A 77 5.62 -0.12 28.30
CA VAL A 77 5.19 0.78 29.38
C VAL A 77 5.60 0.24 30.76
N SER A 78 5.62 -1.09 30.92
CA SER A 78 6.11 -1.78 32.12
C SER A 78 7.13 -2.83 31.71
N PHE A 79 8.28 -2.87 32.39
CA PHE A 79 9.36 -3.74 31.97
C PHE A 79 8.99 -5.23 32.16
N ALA A 80 9.03 -5.98 31.07
CA ALA A 80 8.88 -7.42 31.00
C ALA A 80 10.04 -7.98 30.17
N SER A 81 10.95 -8.68 30.84
CA SER A 81 12.14 -9.25 30.20
C SER A 81 11.77 -10.21 29.08
N GLY A 82 12.40 -10.04 27.91
CA GLY A 82 12.21 -10.92 26.75
C GLY A 82 10.87 -10.78 26.03
N VAL A 83 10.03 -9.79 26.36
CA VAL A 83 8.70 -9.61 25.74
C VAL A 83 8.68 -8.33 24.89
N PRO A 84 8.77 -8.41 23.55
CA PRO A 84 8.66 -7.22 22.71
C PRO A 84 7.29 -6.54 22.83
N ALA A 85 7.26 -5.22 23.04
CA ALA A 85 6.05 -4.42 23.02
C ALA A 85 6.26 -3.09 22.28
N GLY A 86 5.18 -2.47 21.84
CA GLY A 86 5.19 -1.25 21.06
C GLY A 86 3.82 -0.97 20.43
N GLY A 87 3.79 -0.70 19.14
CA GLY A 87 2.56 -0.36 18.43
C GLY A 87 2.81 -0.13 16.95
N GLY A 88 1.98 0.66 16.29
CA GLY A 88 2.23 1.10 14.93
C GLY A 88 1.03 1.79 14.31
N ILE A 89 0.87 1.63 13.00
CA ILE A 89 -0.21 2.21 12.21
C ILE A 89 -0.88 1.17 11.31
N PHE A 90 -2.14 1.39 10.98
CA PHE A 90 -2.85 0.59 10.00
C PHE A 90 -3.85 1.43 9.18
N GLN A 91 -4.21 0.91 8.02
CA GLN A 91 -5.29 1.43 7.18
C GLN A 91 -6.09 0.24 6.63
N SER A 92 -7.42 0.38 6.60
CA SER A 92 -8.29 -0.58 5.91
C SER A 92 -8.54 -0.10 4.48
N VAL A 93 -8.35 -0.99 3.51
CA VAL A 93 -8.46 -0.70 2.08
C VAL A 93 -9.42 -1.67 1.41
N ALA A 94 -10.28 -1.16 0.53
CA ALA A 94 -11.12 -2.00 -0.32
C ALA A 94 -10.33 -2.43 -1.55
N LEU A 95 -10.14 -3.74 -1.74
CA LEU A 95 -9.34 -4.33 -2.79
C LEU A 95 -10.17 -5.25 -3.68
N ALA A 96 -9.82 -5.30 -4.95
CA ALA A 96 -10.29 -6.35 -5.85
C ALA A 96 -9.48 -7.62 -5.63
N ALA A 97 -10.00 -8.76 -6.09
CA ALA A 97 -9.22 -9.99 -6.06
C ALA A 97 -8.02 -9.89 -7.01
N GLY A 98 -6.84 -10.34 -6.57
CA GLY A 98 -5.62 -10.30 -7.38
C GLY A 98 -4.34 -10.39 -6.54
N ASN A 99 -3.20 -10.30 -7.21
CA ASN A 99 -1.90 -10.19 -6.55
C ASN A 99 -1.56 -8.71 -6.34
N TYR A 100 -1.02 -8.39 -5.17
CA TYR A 100 -0.58 -7.05 -4.83
C TYR A 100 0.84 -7.11 -4.26
N THR A 101 1.67 -6.17 -4.68
CA THR A 101 2.94 -5.88 -4.00
C THR A 101 2.66 -4.88 -2.88
N LEU A 102 3.08 -5.22 -1.67
CA LEU A 102 3.01 -4.36 -0.49
C LEU A 102 4.44 -4.09 -0.02
N SER A 103 4.81 -2.84 0.21
CA SER A 103 6.13 -2.47 0.71
C SER A 103 6.10 -1.23 1.60
N ALA A 104 7.16 -1.05 2.41
CA ALA A 104 7.40 0.14 3.20
C ALA A 104 8.91 0.33 3.42
N ASP A 105 9.39 1.56 3.27
CA ASP A 105 10.72 1.94 3.71
C ASP A 105 10.72 2.12 5.22
N ILE A 106 11.73 1.55 5.88
CA ILE A 106 11.86 1.59 7.34
C ILE A 106 13.24 2.06 7.74
N ALA A 107 13.33 2.74 8.88
CA ALA A 107 14.61 3.06 9.48
C ALA A 107 14.53 3.12 11.00
N ALA A 108 15.67 2.97 11.65
CA ALA A 108 15.83 3.26 13.07
C ALA A 108 17.06 4.14 13.28
N PHE A 109 16.96 5.10 14.20
CA PHE A 109 18.06 5.99 14.54
C PHE A 109 18.25 6.09 16.04
N ASN A 110 19.49 5.93 16.48
CA ASN A 110 19.89 6.15 17.86
C ASN A 110 21.01 7.20 17.97
N ALA A 111 20.84 8.20 18.84
CA ALA A 111 21.82 9.28 19.06
C ALA A 111 22.75 9.06 20.28
N PRO A 112 22.31 8.49 21.43
CA PRO A 112 23.20 8.08 22.53
C PRO A 112 23.08 6.59 22.92
N PRO A 113 24.09 5.99 23.59
CA PRO A 113 24.27 4.53 23.61
C PRO A 113 23.39 3.73 24.59
N THR A 114 22.59 4.35 25.45
CA THR A 114 22.02 3.65 26.62
C THR A 114 20.73 2.86 26.38
N ASN A 115 20.17 2.85 25.17
CA ASN A 115 19.00 2.05 24.83
C ASN A 115 19.01 1.74 23.33
N SER A 116 19.97 0.93 22.88
CA SER A 116 20.35 0.84 21.46
C SER A 116 19.57 -0.18 20.63
N SER A 117 18.48 -0.77 21.15
CA SER A 117 17.67 -1.68 20.32
C SER A 117 16.88 -0.91 19.25
N GLY A 118 17.18 -1.13 17.97
CA GLY A 118 16.45 -0.54 16.83
C GLY A 118 15.02 -1.05 16.70
N GLY A 119 14.77 -2.26 17.21
CA GLY A 119 13.46 -2.88 17.27
C GLY A 119 13.15 -3.78 16.08
N ILE A 120 12.01 -4.46 16.22
CA ILE A 120 11.44 -5.37 15.22
C ILE A 120 10.34 -4.61 14.49
N PHE A 121 10.42 -4.59 13.18
CA PHE A 121 9.43 -4.04 12.26
C PHE A 121 8.76 -5.20 11.54
N ASP A 122 7.43 -5.26 11.62
CA ASP A 122 6.61 -6.22 10.91
C ASP A 122 5.71 -5.50 9.91
N LEU A 123 5.62 -6.06 8.71
CA LEU A 123 4.58 -5.77 7.74
C LEU A 123 3.51 -6.84 7.87
N LEU A 124 2.27 -6.41 8.12
CA LEU A 124 1.12 -7.29 8.25
C LEU A 124 0.06 -6.99 7.20
N PHE A 125 -0.55 -8.05 6.69
CA PHE A 125 -1.74 -8.01 5.84
C PHE A 125 -2.80 -8.91 6.49
N ASP A 126 -3.98 -8.36 6.79
CA ASP A 126 -5.06 -9.04 7.51
C ASP A 126 -4.60 -9.72 8.81
N ASN A 127 -3.77 -8.99 9.59
CA ASN A 127 -3.18 -9.46 10.86
C ASN A 127 -2.24 -10.67 10.72
N VAL A 128 -1.87 -11.06 9.50
CA VAL A 128 -0.80 -12.03 9.21
C VAL A 128 0.48 -11.27 8.92
N VAL A 129 1.58 -11.64 9.58
CA VAL A 129 2.91 -11.08 9.27
C VAL A 129 3.36 -11.63 7.92
N VAL A 130 3.61 -10.73 6.97
CA VAL A 130 4.03 -11.05 5.60
C VAL A 130 5.48 -10.70 5.31
N ASP A 131 6.10 -9.85 6.15
CA ASP A 131 7.54 -9.59 6.16
C ASP A 131 7.98 -9.02 7.53
N THR A 132 9.25 -9.20 7.89
CA THR A 132 9.84 -8.76 9.17
C THR A 132 11.29 -8.35 9.00
N VAL A 133 11.69 -7.25 9.65
CA VAL A 133 13.07 -6.83 9.84
C VAL A 133 13.34 -6.57 11.32
N ASP A 134 14.36 -7.19 11.89
CA ASP A 134 14.87 -6.88 13.23
C ASP A 134 16.22 -6.17 13.09
N PHE A 135 16.26 -4.89 13.45
CA PHE A 135 17.51 -4.12 13.42
C PHE A 135 18.45 -4.45 14.58
N GLY A 136 18.01 -5.23 15.57
CA GLY A 136 18.84 -5.62 16.69
C GLY A 136 19.36 -4.40 17.46
N ILE A 137 20.67 -4.40 17.74
CA ILE A 137 21.37 -3.29 18.40
C ILE A 137 21.97 -2.36 17.34
N ILE A 138 21.67 -1.07 17.41
CA ILE A 138 22.08 -0.05 16.44
C ILE A 138 23.00 1.01 17.07
N ASN A 139 23.91 1.56 16.27
CA ASN A 139 24.79 2.68 16.64
C ASN A 139 24.84 3.71 15.51
N GLY A 140 23.75 4.48 15.39
CA GLY A 140 23.52 5.40 14.29
C GLY A 140 22.20 5.07 13.59
N THR A 141 22.18 5.28 12.27
CA THR A 141 21.01 5.01 11.43
C THR A 141 21.13 3.64 10.79
N GLU A 142 20.13 2.79 11.00
CA GLU A 142 19.89 1.58 10.21
C GLU A 142 18.68 1.79 9.31
N ARG A 143 18.72 1.27 8.10
CA ARG A 143 17.66 1.39 7.08
C ARG A 143 17.31 0.01 6.55
N GLY A 144 16.06 -0.16 6.11
CA GLY A 144 15.57 -1.41 5.58
C GLY A 144 14.34 -1.21 4.70
N LEU A 145 13.93 -2.29 4.07
CA LEU A 145 12.71 -2.38 3.26
C LEU A 145 11.92 -3.57 3.77
N LEU A 146 10.64 -3.36 4.03
CA LEU A 146 9.67 -4.44 4.14
C LEU A 146 9.00 -4.60 2.77
N ALA A 147 8.90 -5.82 2.26
CA ALA A 147 8.23 -6.07 0.99
C ALA A 147 7.66 -7.50 0.91
N SER A 148 6.43 -7.62 0.41
CA SER A 148 5.80 -8.91 0.18
C SER A 148 4.82 -8.89 -1.00
N LEU A 149 4.60 -10.06 -1.59
CA LEU A 149 3.52 -10.29 -2.56
C LEU A 149 2.35 -10.95 -1.82
N VAL A 150 1.19 -10.29 -1.82
CA VAL A 150 -0.01 -10.80 -1.16
C VAL A 150 -1.06 -11.17 -2.20
N ASN A 151 -1.67 -12.34 -2.03
CA ASN A 151 -2.82 -12.77 -2.82
C ASN A 151 -4.09 -12.36 -2.08
N VAL A 152 -4.92 -11.58 -2.76
CA VAL A 152 -6.05 -10.86 -2.18
C VAL A 152 -7.34 -11.39 -2.78
N THR A 153 -8.33 -11.64 -1.93
CA THR A 153 -9.73 -11.82 -2.34
C THR A 153 -10.41 -10.47 -2.45
N ALA A 154 -11.51 -10.33 -3.20
CA ALA A 154 -12.22 -9.05 -3.22
C ALA A 154 -12.83 -8.77 -1.83
N GLY A 155 -12.61 -7.58 -1.27
CA GLY A 155 -13.09 -7.25 0.06
C GLY A 155 -12.37 -6.06 0.70
N VAL A 156 -12.65 -5.83 1.98
CA VAL A 156 -11.89 -4.88 2.81
C VAL A 156 -10.79 -5.65 3.52
N HIS A 157 -9.57 -5.17 3.35
CA HIS A 157 -8.35 -5.75 3.91
C HIS A 157 -7.63 -4.73 4.77
N GLU A 158 -6.85 -5.20 5.73
CA GLU A 158 -6.03 -4.33 6.59
C GLU A 158 -4.56 -4.42 6.20
N VAL A 159 -3.95 -3.26 5.94
CA VAL A 159 -2.49 -3.11 5.86
C VAL A 159 -2.02 -2.50 7.18
N ARG A 160 -1.07 -3.17 7.85
CA ARG A 160 -0.57 -2.75 9.16
C ARG A 160 0.94 -2.82 9.21
N LEU A 161 1.56 -1.77 9.76
CA LEU A 161 2.97 -1.76 10.15
C LEU A 161 3.03 -1.79 11.68
N ARG A 162 3.85 -2.69 12.22
CA ARG A 162 4.04 -2.85 13.66
C ARG A 162 5.52 -2.73 14.01
N MET A 163 5.82 -1.97 15.06
CA MET A 163 7.14 -1.80 15.63
C MET A 163 7.12 -2.26 17.09
N GLN A 164 8.06 -3.11 17.48
CA GLN A 164 8.16 -3.64 18.85
C GLN A 164 9.60 -3.65 19.35
N ARG A 165 9.76 -3.44 20.66
CA ARG A 165 11.05 -3.48 21.34
C ARG A 165 10.96 -4.21 22.67
N PRO A 166 12.01 -4.95 23.09
CA PRO A 166 12.01 -5.71 24.35
C PRO A 166 12.45 -4.86 25.56
N PHE A 167 12.39 -3.52 25.45
CA PHE A 167 12.85 -2.58 26.47
C PHE A 167 11.81 -1.51 26.75
N LEU A 168 11.92 -0.88 27.93
CA LEU A 168 11.13 0.30 28.28
C LEU A 168 11.36 1.43 27.28
N ARG A 169 10.33 2.24 27.09
CA ARG A 169 10.47 3.56 26.47
C ARG A 169 11.01 4.53 27.52
N ASP A 170 12.14 5.15 27.23
CA ASP A 170 12.83 6.16 28.03
C ASP A 170 13.41 7.28 27.14
N ALA A 171 14.28 8.14 27.69
CA ALA A 171 14.89 9.23 26.96
C ALA A 171 15.98 8.79 25.96
N GLY A 172 16.53 7.57 26.11
CA GLY A 172 17.52 7.01 25.20
C GLY A 172 16.91 6.15 24.10
N THR A 173 15.59 5.98 24.09
CA THR A 173 14.91 5.10 23.14
C THR A 173 15.12 5.58 21.70
N PRO A 174 15.54 4.70 20.77
CA PRO A 174 15.77 5.07 19.39
C PRO A 174 14.46 5.45 18.72
N TYR A 175 14.56 6.30 17.71
CA TYR A 175 13.45 6.61 16.84
C TYR A 175 13.28 5.52 15.79
N GLN A 176 12.04 5.18 15.46
CA GLN A 176 11.64 4.30 14.36
C GLN A 176 10.89 5.14 13.33
N TYR A 177 11.20 4.94 12.06
CA TYR A 177 10.63 5.67 10.95
C TYR A 177 9.97 4.71 9.97
N LEU A 178 8.82 5.12 9.46
CA LEU A 178 8.11 4.49 8.35
C LEU A 178 7.94 5.53 7.25
N ASP A 179 8.15 5.14 6.00
CA ASP A 179 7.95 6.00 4.83
C ASP A 179 7.61 5.15 3.58
N ASN A 180 7.12 5.81 2.53
CA ASN A 180 6.82 5.23 1.22
C ASN A 180 6.06 3.90 1.31
N ILE A 181 4.99 3.87 2.11
CA ILE A 181 4.14 2.69 2.24
C ILE A 181 3.28 2.57 0.99
N VAL A 182 3.55 1.53 0.20
CA VAL A 182 2.93 1.33 -1.11
C VAL A 182 2.22 -0.01 -1.15
N LEU A 183 0.96 0.02 -1.54
CA LEU A 183 0.20 -1.15 -1.97
C LEU A 183 -0.13 -0.99 -3.45
N ARG A 184 0.36 -1.89 -4.30
CA ARG A 184 0.16 -1.83 -5.75
C ARG A 184 -0.36 -3.17 -6.25
N GLY A 185 -1.54 -3.15 -6.87
CA GLY A 185 -2.08 -4.33 -7.55
C GLY A 185 -1.42 -4.56 -8.89
N ASP A 186 -1.26 -5.83 -9.25
CA ASP A 186 -1.04 -6.21 -10.63
C ASP A 186 -2.29 -5.80 -11.40
N THR A 187 -2.21 -4.73 -12.18
CA THR A 187 -3.33 -4.40 -13.07
C THR A 187 -3.51 -5.59 -14.00
N PRO A 188 -4.67 -6.27 -14.02
CA PRO A 188 -4.92 -7.25 -15.07
C PRO A 188 -4.77 -6.49 -16.37
N THR A 189 -3.84 -6.91 -17.23
CA THR A 189 -3.74 -6.37 -18.58
C THR A 189 -5.09 -6.63 -19.22
N VAL A 190 -5.95 -5.62 -19.32
CA VAL A 190 -7.23 -5.75 -19.99
C VAL A 190 -6.89 -6.11 -21.43
N PRO A 191 -7.21 -7.33 -21.92
CA PRO A 191 -7.02 -7.64 -23.33
C PRO A 191 -7.85 -6.62 -24.09
N ALA A 192 -7.22 -5.91 -25.05
CA ALA A 192 -7.91 -4.90 -25.84
C ALA A 192 -9.26 -5.46 -26.28
N PRO A 193 -10.38 -4.76 -25.99
CA PRO A 193 -11.69 -5.36 -26.13
C PRO A 193 -11.86 -5.81 -27.57
N ALA A 194 -12.38 -7.03 -27.76
CA ALA A 194 -12.65 -7.61 -29.08
C ALA A 194 -13.60 -6.72 -29.92
N THR A 195 -14.13 -5.63 -29.38
CA THR A 195 -14.78 -4.53 -30.11
C THR A 195 -13.89 -3.92 -31.19
N LEU A 196 -12.56 -3.81 -31.02
CA LEU A 196 -11.68 -3.39 -32.11
C LEU A 196 -11.67 -4.41 -33.26
N ALA A 197 -11.67 -5.71 -32.94
CA ALA A 197 -11.77 -6.77 -33.93
C ALA A 197 -13.15 -6.80 -34.60
N LEU A 198 -14.23 -6.57 -33.85
CA LEU A 198 -15.62 -6.52 -34.36
C LEU A 198 -15.89 -5.28 -35.22
N VAL A 199 -15.33 -4.11 -34.86
CA VAL A 199 -15.39 -2.89 -35.69
C VAL A 199 -14.56 -3.09 -36.96
N ALA A 200 -13.36 -3.66 -36.86
CA ALA A 200 -12.53 -3.98 -38.03
C ALA A 200 -13.23 -4.97 -38.98
N LEU A 201 -13.84 -6.03 -38.45
CA LEU A 201 -14.65 -6.99 -39.21
C LEU A 201 -15.90 -6.35 -39.82
N GLY A 202 -16.58 -5.47 -39.09
CA GLY A 202 -17.74 -4.70 -39.58
C GLY A 202 -17.38 -3.80 -40.77
N LEU A 203 -16.26 -3.07 -40.68
CA LEU A 203 -15.75 -2.21 -41.76
C LEU A 203 -15.32 -3.03 -43.00
N LEU A 204 -14.73 -4.21 -42.80
CA LEU A 204 -14.41 -5.17 -43.88
C LEU A 204 -15.66 -5.69 -44.61
N CYS A 205 -16.74 -5.98 -43.87
CA CYS A 205 -18.01 -6.42 -44.44
C CYS A 205 -18.75 -5.30 -45.20
N LEU A 206 -18.62 -4.04 -44.78
CA LEU A 206 -19.19 -2.87 -45.47
C LEU A 206 -18.50 -2.61 -46.83
N ARG A 207 -17.19 -2.88 -46.94
CA ARG A 207 -16.42 -2.62 -48.16
C ARG A 207 -16.71 -3.60 -49.32
N ARG A 208 -17.31 -4.77 -49.04
CA ARG A 208 -17.66 -5.76 -50.07
C ARG A 208 -19.02 -5.53 -50.75
N ARG A 209 -19.84 -4.58 -50.28
CA ARG A 209 -21.19 -4.34 -50.82
C ARG A 209 -21.31 -3.24 -51.87
N THR A 210 -20.23 -2.51 -52.20
CA THR A 210 -20.26 -1.44 -53.22
C THR A 210 -19.75 -1.87 -54.60
N ALA A 211 -19.62 -3.17 -54.85
CA ALA A 211 -19.25 -3.72 -56.16
C ALA A 211 -20.34 -4.68 -56.67
N ALA A 212 -21.47 -4.13 -57.10
CA ALA A 212 -22.48 -4.79 -57.93
C ALA A 212 -23.36 -3.71 -58.59
#